data_AF-A0A4Q2UE20-F1
#
_entry.id   AF-A0A4Q2UE20-F1
#
_cell.length_a   1.000
_cell.length_b   1.000
_cell.length_c   1.000
_cell.angle_alpha   90.00
_cell.angle_beta   90.00
_cell.angle_gamma   90.00
#
_symmetry.space_group_name_H-M   'P 1'
#
loop_
_entity.id
_entity.type
_entity.pdbx_description
1 polymer ?
#
loop_
_entity_poly.entity_id
_entity_poly.type
_entity_poly.pdbx_seq_one_letter_code
_entity_poly.pdbx_strand_id
1 'polypeptide(L)'
;MCEEVIRKTVEDLRAEADVDFIDVSFIAESLREDLDLKNQSDIRRHTLEVIGRLMMQGVYPGDYDYAATLAFWSGEPSEHLKRIEAEWIAMGRTPTSVEPICWLGLKSAVISLKNS
;
A
#
# COMPACT_ATOMS: atom_id res chain seq x y z
N MET A 1 20.75 -6.16 4.06
CA MET A 1 20.54 -4.89 3.37
C MET A 1 19.10 -4.75 2.91
N CYS A 2 18.60 -5.53 1.94
CA CYS A 2 17.18 -5.41 1.51
C CYS A 2 16.15 -5.60 2.63
N GLU A 3 16.30 -6.63 3.48
CA GLU A 3 15.35 -6.88 4.57
C GLU A 3 15.31 -5.74 5.60
N GLU A 4 16.46 -5.11 5.87
CA GLU A 4 16.55 -3.98 6.80
C GLU A 4 15.86 -2.74 6.23
N VAL A 5 16.06 -2.47 4.95
CA VAL A 5 15.37 -1.40 4.22
C VAL A 5 13.87 -1.65 4.21
N ILE A 6 13.42 -2.84 3.79
CA ILE A 6 12.00 -3.21 3.75
C ILE A 6 11.36 -3.07 5.14
N ARG A 7 12.01 -3.57 6.20
CA ARG A 7 11.51 -3.44 7.57
C ARG A 7 11.34 -1.98 7.96
N LYS A 8 12.37 -1.15 7.72
CA LYS A 8 12.32 0.28 8.01
C LYS A 8 11.22 1.00 7.20
N THR A 9 11.12 0.72 5.90
CA THR A 9 10.07 1.28 5.04
C THR A 9 8.67 0.92 5.57
N VAL A 10 8.45 -0.31 6.02
CA VAL A 10 7.16 -0.70 6.62
C VAL A 10 6.89 0.08 7.91
N GLU A 11 7.90 0.26 8.77
CA GLU A 11 7.76 1.03 10.02
C GLU A 11 7.43 2.50 9.75
N ASP A 12 8.16 3.14 8.83
CA ASP A 12 7.98 4.54 8.47
C ASP A 12 6.59 4.76 7.82
N LEU A 13 6.21 3.90 6.86
CA LEU A 13 4.90 3.98 6.21
C LEU A 13 3.74 3.64 7.16
N ARG A 14 3.94 2.76 8.15
CA ARG A 14 2.91 2.50 9.16
C ARG A 14 2.66 3.75 9.99
N ALA A 15 3.71 4.46 10.40
CA ALA A 15 3.60 5.71 11.15
C ALA A 15 2.93 6.81 10.29
N GLU A 16 3.28 6.89 9.01
CA GLU A 16 2.64 7.82 8.07
C GLU A 16 1.13 7.55 7.93
N ALA A 17 0.73 6.28 7.92
CA ALA A 17 -0.68 5.88 7.82
C ALA A 17 -1.54 6.28 9.05
N ASP A 18 -0.92 6.71 10.17
CA ASP A 18 -1.64 7.32 11.29
C ASP A 18 -1.98 8.80 11.04
N VAL A 19 -1.32 9.44 10.08
CA VAL A 19 -1.41 10.88 9.80
C VAL A 19 -2.13 11.13 8.46
N ASP A 20 -1.82 10.36 7.42
CA ASP A 20 -2.35 10.56 6.07
C ASP A 20 -2.54 9.23 5.31
N PHE A 21 -3.12 9.31 4.11
CA PHE A 21 -3.20 8.19 3.18
C PHE A 21 -1.96 8.13 2.29
N ILE A 22 -1.54 6.91 1.99
CA ILE A 22 -0.31 6.63 1.25
C ILE A 22 -0.69 6.05 -0.10
N ASP A 23 -0.32 6.72 -1.19
CA ASP A 23 -0.54 6.16 -2.51
C ASP A 23 0.48 5.04 -2.82
N VAL A 24 0.07 4.05 -3.63
CA VAL A 24 0.94 2.93 -4.01
C VAL A 24 2.18 3.39 -4.81
N SER A 25 2.08 4.48 -5.57
CA SER A 25 3.20 4.98 -6.37
C SER A 25 4.33 5.55 -5.53
N PHE A 26 4.01 6.18 -4.39
CA PHE A 26 4.95 6.71 -3.42
C PHE A 26 5.78 5.58 -2.80
N ILE A 27 5.14 4.46 -2.45
CA ILE A 27 5.83 3.25 -1.97
C ILE A 27 6.78 2.71 -3.05
N ALA A 28 6.29 2.62 -4.28
CA ALA A 28 7.06 2.11 -5.42
C ALA A 28 8.30 2.97 -5.72
N GLU A 29 8.15 4.30 -5.70
CA GLU A 29 9.22 5.26 -5.92
C GLU A 29 10.25 5.22 -4.80
N SER A 30 9.80 5.20 -3.54
CA SER A 30 10.68 5.10 -2.37
C SER A 30 11.54 3.83 -2.42
N LEU A 31 10.92 2.68 -2.70
CA LEU A 31 11.65 1.41 -2.81
C LEU A 31 12.59 1.36 -4.02
N ARG A 32 12.21 1.98 -5.14
CA ARG A 32 13.09 2.08 -6.31
C ARG A 32 14.39 2.80 -5.94
N GLU A 33 14.29 3.87 -5.18
CA GLU A 33 15.43 4.68 -4.76
C GLU A 33 16.25 3.99 -3.65
N ASP A 34 15.59 3.52 -2.59
CA ASP A 34 16.25 2.94 -1.42
C ASP A 34 16.96 1.60 -1.72
N LEU A 35 16.43 0.82 -2.67
CA LEU A 35 16.98 -0.48 -3.07
C LEU A 35 17.70 -0.46 -4.42
N ASP A 36 17.84 0.71 -5.04
CA ASP A 36 18.42 0.90 -6.38
C ASP A 36 17.82 -0.01 -7.47
N LEU A 37 16.50 -0.24 -7.42
CA LEU A 37 15.81 -1.19 -8.31
C LEU A 37 15.74 -0.64 -9.73
N LYS A 38 16.12 -1.46 -10.71
CA LYS A 38 16.24 -1.03 -12.12
C LYS A 38 15.10 -1.47 -13.02
N ASN A 39 14.29 -2.44 -12.61
CA ASN A 39 13.25 -3.02 -13.44
C ASN A 39 11.90 -3.05 -12.73
N GLN A 40 10.83 -3.00 -13.52
CA GLN A 40 9.46 -2.93 -13.01
C GLN A 40 9.04 -4.17 -12.24
N SER A 41 9.56 -5.35 -12.59
CA SER A 41 9.21 -6.59 -11.90
C SER A 41 9.72 -6.61 -10.46
N ASP A 42 10.94 -6.13 -10.22
CA ASP A 42 11.50 -6.03 -8.87
C ASP A 42 10.83 -4.93 -8.05
N ILE A 43 10.57 -3.76 -8.66
CA ILE A 43 9.82 -2.68 -8.00
C ILE A 43 8.45 -3.19 -7.56
N ARG A 44 7.69 -3.83 -8.46
CA ARG A 44 6.37 -4.40 -8.15
C ARG A 44 6.46 -5.45 -7.05
N ARG A 45 7.40 -6.40 -7.15
CA ARG A 45 7.58 -7.48 -6.17
C ARG A 45 7.82 -6.92 -4.76
N HIS A 46 8.75 -5.98 -4.61
CA HIS A 46 9.05 -5.39 -3.31
C HIS A 46 7.93 -4.47 -2.80
N THR A 47 7.24 -3.77 -3.70
CA THR A 47 6.07 -2.95 -3.33
C THR A 47 4.94 -3.82 -2.76
N LEU A 48 4.62 -4.93 -3.43
CA LEU A 48 3.61 -5.88 -2.95
C LEU A 48 4.01 -6.54 -1.62
N GLU A 49 5.31 -6.81 -1.43
CA GLU A 49 5.82 -7.32 -0.16
C GLU A 49 5.61 -6.31 0.99
N VAL A 50 5.96 -5.04 0.78
CA VAL A 50 5.73 -3.97 1.76
C VAL A 50 4.24 -3.80 2.06
N ILE A 51 3.38 -3.76 1.03
CA ILE A 51 1.92 -3.66 1.18
C ILE A 51 1.36 -4.85 1.97
N GLY A 52 1.84 -6.07 1.70
CA GLY A 52 1.45 -7.26 2.46
C GLY A 52 1.79 -7.14 3.94
N ARG A 53 2.99 -6.64 4.26
CA ARG A 53 3.43 -6.40 5.65
C ARG A 53 2.64 -5.26 6.32
N LEU A 54 2.28 -4.21 5.59
CA LEU A 54 1.44 -3.12 6.07
C LEU A 54 0.02 -3.58 6.43
N MET A 55 -0.59 -4.46 5.63
CA MET A 55 -1.90 -5.05 5.95
C MET A 55 -1.88 -5.89 7.21
N MET A 56 -0.79 -6.60 7.50
CA MET A 56 -0.60 -7.29 8.78
C MET A 56 -0.58 -6.33 9.98
N GLN A 57 -0.34 -5.04 9.76
CA GLN A 57 -0.29 -3.98 10.76
C GLN A 57 -1.52 -3.06 10.75
N GLY A 58 -2.59 -3.45 10.05
CA GLY A 58 -3.86 -2.72 10.04
C GLY A 58 -3.99 -1.65 8.95
N VAL A 59 -3.02 -1.55 8.04
CA VAL A 59 -3.04 -0.57 6.95
C VAL A 59 -3.55 -1.23 5.68
N TYR A 60 -4.74 -0.84 5.23
CA TYR A 60 -5.46 -1.52 4.13
C TYR A 60 -5.65 -0.62 2.92
N PRO A 61 -5.72 -1.22 1.71
CA PRO A 61 -6.00 -0.47 0.50
C PRO A 61 -7.48 -0.08 0.38
N GLY A 62 -7.71 1.03 -0.31
CA GLY A 62 -9.03 1.54 -0.63
C GLY A 62 -9.01 2.54 -1.79
N ASP A 63 -10.21 2.95 -2.19
CA ASP A 63 -10.41 3.99 -3.18
C ASP A 63 -10.50 5.34 -2.47
N TYR A 64 -9.59 6.26 -2.80
CA TYR A 64 -9.61 7.62 -2.28
C TYR A 64 -10.58 8.48 -3.08
N ASP A 65 -11.57 9.07 -2.43
CA ASP A 65 -12.66 9.80 -3.11
C ASP A 65 -12.37 11.29 -3.35
N TYR A 66 -11.11 11.73 -3.14
CA TYR A 66 -10.69 13.13 -3.18
C TYR A 66 -11.43 14.07 -2.20
N ALA A 67 -12.33 13.54 -1.36
CA ALA A 67 -13.13 14.26 -0.38
C ALA A 67 -12.71 13.98 1.07
N ALA A 68 -11.47 13.52 1.25
CA ALA A 68 -10.81 13.19 2.52
C ALA A 68 -11.22 11.85 3.16
N THR A 69 -11.86 10.94 2.42
CA THR A 69 -12.16 9.59 2.94
C THR A 69 -11.56 8.49 2.06
N LEU A 70 -11.22 7.37 2.72
CA LEU A 70 -10.74 6.17 2.06
C LEU A 70 -11.81 5.08 2.14
N ALA A 71 -12.39 4.73 1.00
CA ALA A 71 -13.31 3.62 0.89
C ALA A 71 -12.53 2.29 0.82
N PHE A 72 -12.27 1.68 1.98
CA PHE A 72 -11.53 0.43 2.06
C PHE A 72 -12.16 -0.67 1.21
N TRP A 73 -11.31 -1.39 0.48
CA TRP A 73 -11.76 -2.55 -0.28
C TRP A 73 -12.25 -3.66 0.67
N SER A 74 -13.29 -4.36 0.25
CA SER A 74 -13.76 -5.59 0.91
C SER A 74 -12.88 -6.78 0.52
N GLY A 75 -12.94 -7.85 1.29
CA GLY A 75 -12.21 -9.09 1.02
C GLY A 75 -10.93 -9.25 1.85
N GLU A 76 -10.20 -10.31 1.55
CA GLU A 76 -9.02 -10.74 2.28
C GLU A 76 -7.73 -10.05 1.77
N PRO A 77 -6.70 -9.89 2.62
CA PRO A 77 -5.42 -9.29 2.21
C PRO A 77 -4.82 -9.92 0.93
N SER A 78 -4.96 -11.24 0.77
CA SER A 78 -4.45 -11.93 -0.42
C SER A 78 -5.19 -11.56 -1.71
N GLU A 79 -6.47 -11.19 -1.62
CA GLU A 79 -7.28 -10.73 -2.75
C GLU A 79 -6.90 -9.30 -3.13
N HIS A 80 -6.61 -8.46 -2.13
CA HIS A 80 -6.11 -7.10 -2.36
C HIS A 80 -4.76 -7.09 -3.07
N LEU A 81 -3.80 -7.92 -2.65
CA LEU A 81 -2.50 -8.05 -3.34
C LEU A 81 -2.67 -8.49 -4.79
N LYS A 82 -3.54 -9.49 -5.04
CA LYS A 82 -3.82 -9.95 -6.41
C LYS A 82 -4.44 -8.86 -7.26
N ARG A 83 -5.36 -8.05 -6.70
CA ARG A 83 -5.97 -6.92 -7.39
C ARG A 83 -4.92 -5.87 -7.75
N ILE A 84 -4.08 -5.45 -6.80
CA ILE A 84 -3.02 -4.47 -7.03
C ILE A 84 -2.05 -4.97 -8.11
N GLU A 85 -1.63 -6.24 -8.02
CA GLU A 85 -0.73 -6.82 -9.02
C GLU A 85 -1.36 -6.85 -10.42
N ALA A 86 -2.62 -7.28 -10.53
CA ALA A 86 -3.34 -7.35 -11.80
C ALA A 86 -3.50 -5.96 -12.44
N GLU A 87 -3.90 -4.95 -11.65
CA GLU A 87 -4.04 -3.57 -12.14
C GLU A 87 -2.69 -2.99 -12.58
N TRP A 88 -1.62 -3.21 -11.80
CA TRP A 88 -0.27 -2.80 -12.18
C TRP A 88 0.16 -3.43 -13.51
N ILE A 89 -0.03 -4.75 -13.66
CA ILE A 89 0.29 -5.45 -14.91
C ILE A 89 -0.51 -4.87 -16.08
N ALA A 90 -1.79 -4.57 -15.88
CA ALA A 90 -2.65 -3.97 -16.90
C ALA A 90 -2.18 -2.57 -17.32
N MET A 91 -1.63 -1.78 -16.41
CA MET A 91 -1.05 -0.47 -16.73
C MET A 91 0.20 -0.57 -17.62
N GLY A 92 0.96 -1.67 -17.54
CA GLY A 92 2.20 -1.87 -18.30
C GLY A 92 3.36 -0.95 -17.90
N ARG A 93 3.18 -0.16 -16.84
CA ARG A 93 4.17 0.80 -16.29
C ARG A 93 4.04 0.90 -14.77
N THR A 94 5.03 1.51 -14.12
CA THR A 94 4.92 1.90 -12.71
C THR A 94 3.77 2.90 -12.53
N PRO A 95 2.91 2.72 -11.50
CA PRO A 95 1.88 3.68 -11.14
C PRO A 95 2.46 5.06 -10.84
N THR A 96 1.64 6.09 -10.98
CA THR A 96 2.01 7.48 -10.72
C THR A 96 0.97 8.11 -9.80
N SER A 97 1.32 9.15 -9.05
CA SER A 97 0.38 9.80 -8.13
C SER A 97 -0.85 10.41 -8.81
N VAL A 98 -0.77 10.69 -10.12
CA VAL A 98 -1.90 11.16 -10.96
C VAL A 98 -2.87 10.03 -11.31
N GLU A 99 -2.39 8.79 -11.34
CA GLU A 99 -3.16 7.59 -11.66
C GLU A 99 -2.78 6.46 -10.70
N PRO A 100 -3.12 6.60 -9.41
CA PRO A 100 -2.79 5.59 -8.41
C PRO A 100 -3.71 4.38 -8.59
N ILE A 101 -3.15 3.18 -8.39
CA ILE A 101 -3.94 1.94 -8.32
C ILE A 101 -4.90 2.00 -7.13
N CYS A 102 -4.36 2.39 -5.97
CA CYS A 102 -5.12 2.59 -4.75
C CYS A 102 -4.32 3.44 -3.76
N TRP A 103 -4.99 3.75 -2.66
CA TRP A 103 -4.42 4.40 -1.50
C TRP A 103 -4.49 3.46 -0.30
N LEU A 104 -3.53 3.57 0.59
CA LEU A 104 -3.48 2.83 1.84
C LEU A 104 -3.75 3.76 3.01
N GLY A 105 -4.52 3.28 3.98
CA GLY A 105 -4.79 4.02 5.20
C GLY A 105 -4.98 3.10 6.38
N LEU A 106 -4.86 3.65 7.57
CA LEU A 106 -5.15 2.91 8.78
C LEU A 106 -6.64 2.56 8.82
N LYS A 107 -6.95 1.27 8.68
CA LYS A 107 -8.29 0.77 8.90
C LYS A 107 -8.47 0.64 10.41
N SER A 108 -8.89 1.73 11.04
CA SER A 108 -9.31 1.68 12.45
C SER A 108 -10.32 0.55 12.56
N ALA A 109 -10.05 -0.44 13.41
CA ALA A 109 -11.09 -1.35 13.82
C ALA A 109 -12.16 -0.47 14.46
N VAL A 110 -13.25 -0.20 13.74
CA VAL A 110 -14.51 0.14 14.38
C VAL A 110 -14.83 -1.09 15.21
N ILE A 111 -14.35 -1.10 16.45
CA ILE A 111 -14.92 -1.94 17.50
C ILE A 111 -16.39 -1.52 17.47
N SER A 112 -17.23 -2.38 16.88
CA SER A 112 -18.65 -2.35 17.15
C SER A 112 -18.78 -2.52 18.66
N LEU A 113 -18.79 -1.41 19.38
CA LEU A 113 -19.43 -1.32 20.68
C LEU A 113 -20.91 -1.57 20.39
N LYS A 114 -21.26 -2.85 20.25
CA LYS A 114 -22.61 -3.30 20.48
C LYS A 114 -22.88 -2.96 21.94
N ASN A 115 -23.57 -1.85 22.14
CA ASN A 115 -24.13 -1.46 23.42
C ASN A 115 -24.76 -2.70 24.06
N SER A 116 -24.18 -3.11 25.20
CA SER A 116 -24.77 -4.07 26.12
C SER A 116 -25.93 -3.42 26.88
#